data_AF-A0A372RGW9-F1
#
_entry.id   AF-A0A372RGW9-F1
#
_cell.length_a   1.000
_cell.length_b   1.000
_cell.length_c   1.000
_cell.angle_alpha   90.00
_cell.angle_beta   90.00
_cell.angle_gamma   90.00
#
_symmetry.space_group_name_H-M   'P 1'
#
loop_
_entity.id
_entity.type
_entity.pdbx_description
1 polymer ?
#
loop_
_entity_poly.entity_id
_entity_poly.type
_entity_poly.pdbx_seq_one_letter_code
_entity_poly.pdbx_strand_id
1 'polypeptide(L)'
;MSDLIDSNVIVTVKTMADARIVRLNLTDNLLIIRQELEKKKFIDNTLLFSKKYFESSNYDNVNYGFTEIELEEEENYLLAEIIDENNILYLNNVQNLFGNV
;
A
#
# COMPACT_ATOMS: atom_id res chain seq x y z
N MET A 1 -18.64 -20.75 -17.37
CA MET A 1 -19.00 -19.41 -16.89
C MET A 1 -18.19 -19.21 -15.62
N SER A 2 -17.01 -18.60 -15.72
CA SER A 2 -16.30 -18.14 -14.52
C SER A 2 -16.83 -16.74 -14.27
N ASP A 3 -17.58 -16.56 -13.19
CA ASP A 3 -17.93 -15.24 -12.72
C ASP A 3 -16.63 -14.44 -12.61
N LEU A 4 -16.49 -13.38 -13.40
CA LEU A 4 -15.43 -12.40 -13.18
C LEU A 4 -15.69 -11.86 -11.77
N ILE A 5 -14.95 -12.36 -10.79
CA ILE A 5 -14.80 -11.66 -9.53
C ILE A 5 -14.30 -10.28 -9.93
N ASP A 6 -15.11 -9.25 -9.69
CA ASP A 6 -14.68 -7.88 -9.89
C ASP A 6 -13.58 -7.63 -8.86
N SER A 7 -12.34 -7.83 -9.30
CA SER A 7 -11.14 -7.62 -8.48
C SER A 7 -10.96 -6.14 -8.11
N ASN A 8 -11.79 -5.23 -8.65
CA ASN A 8 -11.77 -3.83 -8.26
C ASN A 8 -12.47 -3.62 -6.93
N VAL A 9 -11.72 -3.13 -5.94
CA VAL A 9 -12.24 -2.80 -4.61
C VAL A 9 -12.04 -1.34 -4.28
N ILE A 10 -12.80 -0.86 -3.31
CA ILE A 10 -12.62 0.46 -2.72
C ILE A 10 -11.50 0.37 -1.70
N VAL A 11 -10.40 1.08 -1.94
CA VAL A 11 -9.21 1.11 -1.11
C VAL A 11 -9.07 2.50 -0.49
N THR A 12 -8.76 2.55 0.80
CA THR A 12 -8.31 3.78 1.46
C THR A 12 -6.79 3.87 1.33
N VAL A 13 -6.33 4.81 0.52
CA VAL A 13 -4.91 5.12 0.35
C VAL A 13 -4.53 6.13 1.41
N LYS A 14 -3.65 5.73 2.33
CA LYS A 14 -3.26 6.50 3.51
C LYS A 14 -1.79 6.88 3.45
N THR A 15 -1.52 8.17 3.59
CA THR A 15 -0.18 8.72 3.81
C THR A 15 -0.09 9.28 5.23
N MET A 16 1.07 9.84 5.61
CA MET A 16 1.19 10.55 6.89
C MET A 16 0.33 11.84 6.96
N ALA A 17 0.06 12.47 5.82
CA ALA A 17 -0.60 13.77 5.77
C ALA A 17 -2.06 13.71 5.35
N ASP A 18 -2.49 12.66 4.65
CA ASP A 18 -3.79 12.59 4.00
C ASP A 18 -4.29 11.14 3.88
N ALA A 19 -5.60 10.97 3.71
CA ALA A 19 -6.22 9.70 3.41
C ALA A 19 -7.32 9.90 2.36
N ARG A 20 -7.28 9.10 1.28
CA ARG A 20 -8.21 9.23 0.17
C ARG A 20 -8.73 7.88 -0.28
N ILE A 21 -9.97 7.86 -0.75
CA ILE A 21 -10.65 6.66 -1.19
C ILE A 21 -10.55 6.55 -2.71
N VAL A 22 -10.12 5.39 -3.21
CA VAL A 22 -9.95 5.11 -4.63
C VAL A 22 -10.43 3.70 -4.96
N ARG A 23 -10.89 3.51 -6.20
CA ARG A 23 -11.13 2.17 -6.73
C ARG A 23 -9.85 1.68 -7.41
N LEU A 24 -9.37 0.50 -6.99
CA LEU A 24 -8.15 -0.15 -7.46
C LEU A 24 -8.39 -1.64 -7.66
N ASN A 25 -7.61 -2.28 -8.53
CA ASN A 25 -7.70 -3.70 -8.82
C ASN A 25 -6.72 -4.51 -7.93
N LEU A 26 -7.23 -5.50 -7.21
CA LEU A 26 -6.46 -6.38 -6.33
C LEU A 26 -5.41 -7.22 -7.07
N THR A 27 -5.65 -7.55 -8.34
CA THR A 27 -4.75 -8.40 -9.15
C THR A 27 -3.71 -7.60 -9.92
N ASP A 28 -3.77 -6.27 -9.88
CA ASP A 28 -2.76 -5.43 -10.51
C ASP A 28 -1.52 -5.37 -9.62
N ASN A 29 -0.35 -5.34 -10.27
CA ASN A 29 0.90 -5.12 -9.55
C ASN A 29 1.04 -3.65 -9.12
N LEU A 30 1.92 -3.40 -8.15
CA LEU A 30 2.05 -2.07 -7.55
C LEU A 30 2.51 -1.01 -8.56
N LEU A 31 3.24 -1.40 -9.61
CA LEU A 31 3.64 -0.48 -10.68
C LEU A 31 2.42 0.06 -11.43
N ILE A 32 1.45 -0.78 -11.75
CA ILE A 32 0.18 -0.36 -12.37
C ILE A 32 -0.60 0.54 -11.41
N ILE A 33 -0.70 0.14 -10.13
CA ILE A 33 -1.38 0.92 -9.09
C ILE A 33 -0.76 2.32 -8.97
N ARG A 34 0.57 2.43 -8.94
CA ARG A 34 1.27 3.72 -8.89
C ARG A 34 0.89 4.61 -10.06
N GLN A 35 0.95 4.09 -11.29
CA GLN A 35 0.59 4.84 -12.48
C GLN A 35 -0.86 5.35 -12.42
N GLU A 36 -1.79 4.57 -11.87
CA GLU A 36 -3.17 5.04 -11.67
C GLU A 36 -3.27 6.17 -10.64
N LEU A 37 -2.56 6.06 -9.53
CA LEU A 37 -2.57 7.06 -8.46
C LEU A 37 -1.88 8.36 -8.89
N GLU A 38 -0.79 8.28 -9.65
CA GLU A 38 -0.10 9.44 -10.24
C GLU A 38 -0.97 10.18 -11.26
N LYS A 39 -1.68 9.45 -12.14
CA LYS A 39 -2.65 10.05 -13.08
C LYS A 39 -3.74 10.85 -12.34
N LYS A 40 -4.13 10.38 -11.15
CA LYS A 40 -5.10 11.05 -10.27
C LYS A 40 -4.46 12.13 -9.37
N LYS A 41 -3.15 12.36 -9.50
CA LYS A 41 -2.34 13.30 -8.69
C LYS A 41 -2.46 13.03 -7.18
N PHE A 42 -2.57 11.76 -6.80
CA PHE A 42 -2.60 11.35 -5.40
C PHE A 42 -1.23 11.17 -4.79
N ILE A 43 -0.30 10.67 -5.58
CA ILE A 43 1.06 10.37 -5.15
C ILE A 43 2.06 10.83 -6.21
N ASP A 44 3.32 10.85 -5.83
CA ASP A 44 4.48 11.01 -6.70
C ASP A 44 5.59 10.04 -6.28
N ASN A 45 6.76 10.14 -6.91
CA ASN A 45 7.91 9.29 -6.64
C ASN A 45 8.55 9.51 -5.26
N THR A 46 8.06 10.43 -4.43
CA THR A 46 8.53 10.62 -3.05
C THR A 46 7.84 9.69 -2.05
N LEU A 47 6.78 9.00 -2.47
CA LEU A 47 6.02 8.04 -1.67
C LEU A 47 6.30 6.61 -2.13
N LEU A 48 6.57 5.70 -1.18
CA LEU A 48 6.71 4.26 -1.38
C LEU A 48 5.50 3.53 -0.80
N PHE A 49 5.11 2.42 -1.41
CA PHE A 49 4.15 1.51 -0.80
C PHE A 49 4.75 0.88 0.44
N SER A 50 3.92 0.67 1.46
CA SER A 50 4.32 0.08 2.72
C SER A 50 3.41 -1.09 3.07
N LYS A 51 4.02 -2.26 3.28
CA LYS A 51 3.33 -3.48 3.69
C LYS A 51 3.32 -3.56 5.22
N LYS A 52 2.11 -3.59 5.77
CA LYS A 52 1.88 -3.83 7.21
C LYS A 52 2.12 -5.32 7.51
N TYR A 53 2.86 -5.62 8.58
CA TYR A 53 3.06 -6.98 9.06
C TYR A 53 2.85 -7.07 10.58
N PHE A 54 2.51 -8.26 11.04
CA PHE A 54 2.37 -8.54 12.47
C PHE A 54 3.76 -8.71 13.09
N GLU A 55 4.10 -7.90 14.10
CA GLU A 55 5.42 -7.91 14.71
C GLU A 55 5.47 -8.80 15.95
N SER A 56 4.48 -8.70 16.85
CA SER A 56 4.34 -9.55 18.04
C SER A 56 3.07 -9.20 18.82
N SER A 57 2.57 -10.15 19.62
CA SER A 57 1.63 -9.93 20.72
C SER A 57 2.29 -10.31 22.05
N ASN A 58 2.68 -9.32 22.86
CA ASN A 58 2.70 -9.56 24.30
C ASN A 58 1.25 -9.40 24.77
N TYR A 59 0.77 -10.30 25.64
CA TYR A 59 -0.62 -10.61 26.01
C TYR A 59 -1.67 -9.47 26.10
N ASP A 60 -1.28 -8.19 26.09
CA ASP A 60 -2.15 -7.01 26.17
C ASP A 60 -2.00 -5.99 25.01
N ASN A 61 -1.05 -6.11 24.08
CA ASN A 61 -0.90 -5.18 22.95
C ASN A 61 -0.51 -5.89 21.65
N VAL A 62 -1.29 -5.63 20.60
CA VAL A 62 -0.96 -6.03 19.23
C VAL A 62 -0.09 -4.95 18.61
N ASN A 63 1.17 -5.29 18.31
CA ASN A 63 2.07 -4.40 17.59
C ASN A 63 2.15 -4.79 16.11
N TYR A 64 2.16 -3.77 15.26
CA TYR A 64 2.30 -3.90 13.81
C TYR A 64 3.55 -3.15 13.36
N GLY A 65 4.34 -3.81 12.52
CA GLY A 65 5.44 -3.21 11.80
C GLY A 65 5.05 -2.86 10.37
N PHE A 66 5.92 -2.10 9.72
CA PHE A 66 5.79 -1.71 8.32
C PHE A 66 7.11 -1.97 7.59
N THR A 67 7.02 -2.43 6.36
CA THR A 67 8.17 -2.54 5.45
C THR A 67 7.84 -1.84 4.15
N GLU A 68 8.72 -0.94 3.73
CA GLU A 68 8.62 -0.24 2.46
C GLU A 68 8.99 -1.17 1.31
N ILE A 69 8.35 -0.94 0.16
CA ILE A 69 8.63 -1.61 -1.10
C ILE A 69 9.34 -0.60 -1.99
N GLU A 70 10.54 -0.96 -2.46
CA GLU A 70 11.31 -0.10 -3.35
C GLU A 70 10.63 0.03 -4.72
N LEU A 71 10.81 1.17 -5.38
CA LEU A 71 10.16 1.45 -6.68
C LEU A 71 10.49 0.39 -7.73
N GLU A 72 11.71 -0.16 -7.71
CA GLU A 72 12.16 -1.20 -8.63
C GLU A 72 11.54 -2.57 -8.37
N GLU A 73 10.96 -2.79 -7.19
CA GLU A 73 10.32 -4.05 -6.84
C GLU A 73 8.80 -4.04 -7.05
N GLU A 74 8.20 -2.89 -7.38
CA GLU A 74 6.74 -2.73 -7.47
C GLU A 74 6.07 -3.67 -8.48
N GLU A 75 6.78 -4.10 -9.52
CA GLU A 75 6.24 -5.06 -10.50
C GLU A 75 6.08 -6.48 -9.93
N ASN A 76 6.77 -6.79 -8.82
CA ASN A 76 6.82 -8.12 -8.20
C ASN A 76 5.72 -8.37 -7.16
N TYR A 77 5.00 -7.32 -6.75
CA TYR A 77 3.96 -7.40 -5.73
C TYR A 77 2.60 -7.04 -6.31
N LEU A 78 1.58 -7.81 -5.97
CA LEU A 78 0.18 -7.49 -6.21
C LEU A 78 -0.38 -6.62 -5.09
N LEU A 79 -1.38 -5.79 -5.42
CA LEU A 79 -2.09 -5.00 -4.41
C LEU A 79 -2.67 -5.88 -3.29
N ALA A 80 -3.25 -7.03 -3.66
CA ALA A 80 -3.81 -8.00 -2.71
C ALA A 80 -2.82 -8.50 -1.65
N GLU A 81 -1.51 -8.45 -1.92
CA GLU A 81 -0.48 -8.96 -1.01
C GLU A 81 -0.08 -7.97 0.08
N ILE A 82 -0.49 -6.70 -0.04
CA ILE A 82 -0.01 -5.61 0.83
C ILE A 82 -1.11 -4.79 1.48
N ILE A 83 -2.34 -4.85 0.96
CA ILE A 83 -3.48 -4.16 1.60
C ILE A 83 -3.81 -4.81 2.95
N ASP A 84 -4.14 -3.97 3.91
CA ASP A 84 -4.62 -4.43 5.22
C ASP A 84 -6.05 -5.01 5.13
N GLU A 85 -6.48 -5.73 6.16
CA GLU A 85 -7.80 -6.35 6.28
C GLU A 85 -8.96 -5.35 6.10
N ASN A 86 -8.70 -4.07 6.33
CA ASN A 86 -9.64 -2.96 6.18
C ASN A 86 -9.58 -2.30 4.79
N ASN A 87 -8.95 -2.94 3.79
CA ASN A 87 -8.66 -2.38 2.46
C ASN A 87 -7.89 -1.06 2.54
N ILE A 88 -6.90 -0.99 3.44
CA ILE A 88 -6.04 0.20 3.58
C ILE A 88 -4.71 -0.07 2.91
N LEU A 89 -4.32 0.84 2.01
CA LEU A 89 -3.01 0.87 1.37
C LEU A 89 -2.20 1.98 2.00
N TYR A 90 -1.07 1.64 2.62
CA TYR A 90 -0.20 2.60 3.29
C TYR A 90 0.91 3.06 2.33
N LEU A 91 1.19 4.37 2.34
CA LEU A 91 2.36 4.94 1.69
C LEU A 91 3.17 5.80 2.67
N ASN A 92 4.49 5.64 2.61
CA ASN A 92 5.44 6.38 3.42
C ASN A 92 6.39 7.20 2.54
N ASN A 93 6.86 8.33 3.06
CA ASN A 93 7.83 9.16 2.37
C ASN A 93 9.21 8.49 2.37
N VAL A 94 9.89 8.51 1.21
CA VAL A 94 11.30 8.08 1.05
C VAL A 94 12.22 8.77 2.07
N GLN A 95 11.92 10.01 2.45
CA GLN A 95 12.75 10.78 3.37
C GLN A 95 12.76 10.26 4.82
N ASN A 96 11.83 9.37 5.20
CA ASN A 96 11.85 8.75 6.53
C ASN A 96 12.75 7.51 6.60
N LEU A 97 13.34 7.06 5.47
CA LEU A 97 14.31 5.96 5.42
C LEU A 97 15.71 6.36 5.92
N PHE A 98 15.98 7.66 6.09
CA PHE A 98 17.27 8.19 6.56
C PHE A 98 17.19 8.87 7.93
N GLY A 99 16.29 8.40 8.81
CA GLY A 99 16.10 8.95 10.15
C GLY A 99 16.61 8.04 11.26
N ASN A 100 17.93 8.06 11.50
CA ASN A 100 18.57 8.04 12.83
C ASN A 100 20.10 8.09 12.65
N VAL A 101 20.67 9.30 12.74
CA VAL A 101 22.08 9.54 13.07
C VAL A 101 22.12 10.18 14.46
#